data_AF-A0A933B7R6-F1
#
_entry.id   AF-A0A933B7R6-F1
#
_cell.length_a   1.000
_cell.length_b   1.000
_cell.length_c   1.000
_cell.angle_alpha   90.00
_cell.angle_beta   90.00
_cell.angle_gamma   90.00
#
_symmetry.space_group_name_H-M   'P 1'
#
loop_
_entity.id
_entity.type
_entity.pdbx_description
1 polymer ?
#
loop_
_entity_poly.entity_id
_entity_poly.type
_entity_poly.pdbx_seq_one_letter_code
_entity_poly.pdbx_strand_id
1 'polypeptide(L)' 'MSYKVDIAAFDKNAADFAALSLKDQKRFLLETLDQNHLYIAYSEIDDAEYGVSEEDKRVNREFYAK' A
#
# COMPACT_ATOMS: atom_id res chain seq x y z
N MET A 1 8.96 9.85 -4.36
CA MET A 1 7.72 9.04 -4.32
C MET A 1 6.75 9.76 -3.41
N SER A 2 5.77 10.46 -3.97
CA SER A 2 4.82 11.26 -3.20
C SER A 2 3.64 10.38 -2.83
N TYR A 3 3.62 9.84 -1.59
CA TYR A 3 2.44 9.21 -0.96
C TYR A 3 1.36 10.25 -0.70
N LYS A 4 0.87 10.90 -1.76
CA LYS A 4 -0.30 11.76 -1.68
C LYS A 4 -1.50 10.82 -1.64
N VAL A 5 -1.82 10.38 -0.41
CA VAL A 5 -3.22 10.15 -0.07
C VAL A 5 -3.94 11.40 -0.56
N ASP A 6 -4.82 11.23 -1.55
CA ASP A 6 -5.58 12.35 -2.08
C ASP A 6 -6.53 12.81 -0.97
N ILE A 7 -6.09 13.82 -0.21
CA ILE A 7 -6.80 14.30 0.99
C ILE A 7 -8.23 14.72 0.60
N ALA A 8 -8.42 15.22 -0.62
CA ALA A 8 -9.73 15.56 -1.16
C ALA A 8 -10.66 14.34 -1.36
N ALA A 9 -10.10 13.17 -1.67
CA ALA A 9 -10.86 11.91 -1.75
C ALA A 9 -11.17 11.36 -0.35
N PHE A 10 -10.28 11.56 0.62
CA PHE A 10 -10.50 11.16 2.00
C PHE A 10 -11.59 12.01 2.67
N ASP A 11 -11.54 13.33 2.48
CA ASP A 11 -12.54 14.27 3.01
C ASP A 11 -13.94 14.00 2.48
N LYS A 12 -14.08 13.59 1.21
CA LYS A 12 -15.38 13.21 0.64
C LYS A 12 -16.01 12.01 1.32
N ASN A 13 -15.22 11.03 1.74
CA ASN A 13 -15.68 9.80 2.37
C ASN A 13 -15.56 9.83 3.91
N ALA A 14 -15.11 10.95 4.49
CA ALA A 14 -14.92 11.09 5.92
C ALA A 14 -16.24 10.98 6.70
N ALA A 15 -17.35 11.46 6.11
CA ALA A 15 -18.69 11.31 6.68
C ALA A 15 -19.12 9.84 6.72
N ASP A 16 -18.83 9.07 5.66
CA ASP A 16 -19.15 7.66 5.57
C ASP A 16 -18.30 6.83 6.54
N PHE A 17 -17.02 7.18 6.71
CA PHE A 17 -16.15 6.58 7.72
C PHE A 17 -16.64 6.89 9.15
N ALA A 18 -17.06 8.12 9.41
CA ALA A 18 -17.62 8.51 10.72
C ALA A 18 -18.95 7.80 11.01
N ALA A 19 -19.71 7.42 9.98
CA ALA A 19 -20.95 6.65 10.09
C ALA A 19 -20.73 5.15 10.36
N LEU A 20 -19.51 4.63 10.18
CA LEU A 20 -19.18 3.24 10.51
C LEU A 20 -19.23 3.00 12.02
N SER A 21 -19.52 1.76 12.41
CA SER A 21 -19.36 1.35 13.80
C SER A 21 -17.89 1.42 14.22
N LEU A 22 -17.62 1.60 15.52
CA LEU A 22 -16.25 1.60 16.04
C LEU A 22 -15.48 0.32 15.67
N LYS A 23 -16.17 -0.81 15.53
CA LYS A 23 -15.59 -2.08 15.09
C LYS A 23 -15.15 -2.03 13.63
N ASP A 24 -16.00 -1.48 12.76
CA ASP A 24 -15.71 -1.40 11.32
C ASP A 24 -14.67 -0.32 11.01
N GLN A 25 -14.64 0.80 11.75
CA GLN A 25 -13.57 1.80 11.66
C GLN A 25 -12.21 1.19 11.97
N LYS A 26 -12.12 0.39 13.04
CA LYS A 26 -10.88 -0.31 13.41
C LYS A 26 -10.46 -1.33 12.35
N ARG A 27 -11.42 -2.10 11.80
CA ARG A 27 -11.13 -3.05 10.71
C ARG A 27 -10.62 -2.33 9.46
N PHE A 28 -11.28 -1.26 9.03
CA PHE A 28 -10.87 -0.47 7.87
C PHE A 28 -9.47 0.11 8.02
N LEU A 29 -9.13 0.61 9.22
CA LEU A 29 -7.80 1.13 9.49
C LEU A 29 -6.74 0.02 9.48
N LEU A 30 -7.04 -1.16 10.03
CA LEU A 30 -6.16 -2.33 9.97
C LEU A 30 -5.93 -2.79 8.54
N GLU A 31 -6.98 -2.86 7.72
CA GLU A 31 -6.86 -3.21 6.30
C GLU A 31 -6.02 -2.19 5.54
N THR A 32 -6.18 -0.89 5.83
CA THR A 32 -5.37 0.18 5.22
C THR A 32 -3.90 0.09 5.63
N LEU A 33 -3.61 -0.27 6.88
CA LEU A 33 -2.23 -0.46 7.36
C LEU A 33 -1.60 -1.72 6.74
N ASP A 34 -2.36 -2.79 6.60
CA ASP A 34 -1.91 -4.04 5.98
C ASP A 34 -1.55 -3.83 4.49
N GLN A 35 -2.33 -3.01 3.78
CA GLN A 35 -2.01 -2.61 2.40
C GLN A 35 -0.73 -1.76 2.30
N ASN A 36 -0.36 -1.02 3.36
CA ASN A 36 0.93 -0.30 3.39
C ASN A 36 2.13 -1.24 3.62
N HIS A 37 1.93 -2.40 4.25
CA HIS A 37 2.98 -3.42 4.42
C HIS A 37 3.33 -4.16 3.12
N LEU A 38 2.57 -4.00 2.04
CA LEU A 38 2.90 -4.58 0.73
C LEU A 38 3.92 -3.74 -0.06
N TYR A 39 4.37 -2.60 0.48
CA TYR A 39 5.43 -1.81 -0.14
C TYR A 39 6.80 -2.43 0.18
N ILE A 40 7.45 -2.96 -0.85
CA ILE A 40 8.80 -3.52 -0.77
C ILE A 40 9.74 -2.53 -1.45
N ALA A 41 10.78 -2.10 -0.75
CA ALA A 41 11.80 -1.27 -1.37
C ALA A 41 12.49 -2.04 -2.50
N TYR A 42 12.81 -1.37 -3.62
CA TYR A 42 13.50 -2.02 -4.73
C TYR A 42 14.85 -2.65 -4.33
N SER A 43 15.53 -2.10 -3.31
CA SER A 43 16.75 -2.67 -2.73
C SER A 43 16.53 -4.01 -2.03
N GLU A 44 15.30 -4.30 -1.62
CA GLU A 44 14.88 -5.50 -0.88
C GLU A 44 14.11 -6.48 -1.79
N ILE A 45 14.03 -6.20 -3.10
CA ILE A 45 13.24 -7.00 -4.05
C ILE A 45 13.73 -8.46 -4.18
N ASP A 46 14.98 -8.73 -3.83
CA ASP A 46 15.58 -10.07 -3.82
C ASP A 46 15.42 -10.82 -2.50
N ASP A 47 14.93 -10.17 -1.46
CA ASP A 47 14.76 -10.80 -0.16
C ASP A 47 13.63 -11.83 -0.24
N ALA A 48 13.98 -13.07 0.13
CA ALA A 48 13.10 -14.22 0.07
C ALA A 48 11.91 -14.10 1.05
N GLU A 49 12.01 -13.24 2.07
CA GLU A 49 10.94 -12.97 3.03
C GLU A 49 9.70 -12.37 2.36
N TYR A 50 9.88 -11.59 1.29
CA TYR A 50 8.77 -10.93 0.59
C TYR A 50 8.16 -11.74 -0.56
N GLY A 51 8.79 -12.85 -0.96
CA GLY A 51 8.22 -13.77 -1.95
C GLY A 51 7.92 -13.14 -3.32
N VAL A 52 8.66 -12.10 -3.72
CA VAL A 52 8.47 -11.41 -5.00
C VAL A 52 8.76 -12.37 -6.16
N SER A 53 7.88 -12.38 -7.17
CA SER A 53 8.04 -13.25 -8.33
C SER A 53 9.26 -12.87 -9.19
N GLU A 54 9.86 -13.85 -9.86
CA GLU A 54 10.99 -13.59 -10.77
C GLU A 54 10.60 -12.69 -11.96
N GLU A 55 9.33 -12.74 -12.38
CA GLU A 55 8.80 -11.85 -13.41
C GLU A 55 8.77 -10.39 -12.93
N ASP A 56 8.25 -10.15 -11.72
CA ASP A 56 8.21 -8.81 -11.13
C ASP A 56 9.61 -8.27 -10.87
N LYS A 57 10.55 -9.11 -10.42
CA LYS A 57 11.97 -8.74 -10.29
C LYS A 57 12.56 -8.31 -11.62
N ARG A 58 12.32 -9.07 -12.70
CA ARG A 58 12.84 -8.76 -14.03
C ARG A 58 12.31 -7.42 -14.54
N VAL A 59 11.00 -7.20 -14.48
CA VAL A 59 10.37 -5.96 -14.94
C VAL A 59 10.88 -4.75 -14.16
N ASN A 60 10.97 -4.85 -12.83
CA ASN A 60 11.51 -3.77 -12.01
C ASN A 60 12.99 -3.49 -12.31
N ARG A 61 13.81 -4.52 -12.52
CA ARG A 61 15.21 -4.35 -12.92
C ARG A 61 15.35 -3.66 -14.26
N GLU A 62 14.56 -4.05 -15.26
CA GLU A 62 14.55 -3.39 -16.58
C GLU A 62 14.09 -1.92 -16.48
N PHE A 63 13.20 -1.60 -15.55
CA PHE A 63 12.69 -0.25 -15.32
C PHE A 63 13.71 0.67 -14.63
N TYR A 64 14.36 0.19 -13.56
CA TYR A 64 15.31 0.98 -12.75
C TYR A 64 16.77 0.90 -13.21
N ALA A 65 17.13 0.00 -14.13
CA ALA A 65 18.48 -0.08 -14.71
C ALA A 65 18.73 0.90 -15.87
N LYS A 66 17.79 1.80 -16.16
CA LYS A 66 17.98 2.96 -17.05
C LYS A 66 18.37 4.20 -16.27
#